data_AF-A0A7C7VX32-F1
#
_entry.id   AF-A0A7C7VX32-F1
#
_cell.length_a   1.000
_cell.length_b   1.000
_cell.length_c   1.000
_cell.angle_alpha   90.00
_cell.angle_beta   90.00
_cell.angle_gamma   90.00
#
_symmetry.space_group_name_H-M   'P 1'
#
loop_
_entity.id
_entity.type
_entity.pdbx_description
1 polymer ?
#
loop_
_entity_poly.entity_id
_entity_poly.type
_entity_poly.pdbx_seq_one_letter_code
_entity_poly.pdbx_strand_id
1 'polypeptide(L)' 'MVTKRQLGIFLSLVGLVMVGGTVAVDWAGAGEWSGFGPLQWMGLGAGLVALTIGLLLTRLGNRPA' A
#
# COMPACT_ATOMS: atom_id res chain seq x y z
N MET A 1 -9.09 14.06 -17.45
CA MET A 1 -8.41 14.53 -16.22
C MET A 1 -8.57 13.46 -15.15
N VAL A 2 -7.50 13.12 -14.43
CA VAL A 2 -7.57 12.18 -13.31
C VAL A 2 -8.09 12.94 -12.08
N THR A 3 -9.10 12.38 -11.40
CA THR A 3 -9.64 12.99 -10.17
C THR A 3 -8.85 12.52 -8.94
N LYS A 4 -8.84 13.32 -7.87
CA LYS A 4 -8.27 12.92 -6.56
C LYS A 4 -8.87 11.61 -6.06
N ARG A 5 -10.16 11.36 -6.33
CA ARG A 5 -10.81 10.08 -6.03
C ARG A 5 -10.19 8.91 -6.79
N GLN A 6 -9.99 9.05 -8.10
CA GLN A 6 -9.37 8.00 -8.92
C GLN A 6 -7.93 7.73 -8.49
N LEU A 7 -7.14 8.78 -8.25
CA LEU A 7 -5.78 8.65 -7.73
C LEU A 7 -5.78 7.99 -6.34
N GLY A 8 -6.71 8.38 -5.46
CA GLY A 8 -6.85 7.81 -4.13
C GLY A 8 -7.20 6.33 -4.14
N ILE A 9 -8.12 5.91 -5.01
CA ILE A 9 -8.46 4.49 -5.22
C ILE A 9 -7.24 3.73 -5.74
N PHE A 10 -6.54 4.27 -6.73
CA PHE A 10 -5.34 3.65 -7.28
C PHE A 10 -4.26 3.44 -6.22
N LEU A 11 -3.92 4.48 -5.45
CA LEU A 11 -2.93 4.38 -4.37
C LEU A 11 -3.37 3.41 -3.28
N SER A 12 -4.67 3.36 -2.96
CA SER A 12 -5.20 2.42 -1.99
C SER A 12 -5.04 0.97 -2.47
N LEU A 13 -5.31 0.70 -3.75
CA LEU A 13 -5.11 -0.63 -4.33
C LEU A 13 -3.63 -1.04 -4.33
N VAL A 14 -2.74 -0.13 -4.73
CA VAL A 14 -1.29 -0.37 -4.69
C VAL A 14 -0.82 -0.65 -3.26
N GLY A 15 -1.27 0.14 -2.29
CA GLY A 15 -0.96 -0.07 -0.88
C GLY A 15 -1.46 -1.41 -0.35
N LEU A 16 -2.69 -1.82 -0.72
CA LEU A 16 -3.24 -3.13 -0.36
C LEU A 16 -2.42 -4.27 -0.94
N VAL A 17 -2.01 -4.17 -2.21
CA VAL A 17 -1.18 -5.20 -2.88
C VAL A 17 0.21 -5.26 -2.24
N MET A 18 0.81 -4.13 -1.90
CA MET A 18 2.11 -4.08 -1.19
C MET A 18 2.04 -4.75 0.18
N VAL A 19 1.07 -4.38 1.01
CA VAL A 19 0.90 -4.97 2.35
C VAL A 19 0.57 -6.45 2.23
N GLY A 20 -0.43 -6.80 1.43
CA GLY A 20 -0.87 -8.19 1.24
C GLY A 20 0.23 -9.07 0.64
N GLY A 21 0.96 -8.57 -0.36
CA GLY A 21 2.09 -9.27 -0.97
C GLY A 21 3.24 -9.48 0.01
N THR A 22 3.53 -8.48 0.84
CA THR A 22 4.58 -8.60 1.86
C THR A 22 4.24 -9.67 2.90
N VAL A 23 2.99 -9.67 3.38
CA VAL A 23 2.50 -10.70 4.31
C VAL A 23 2.44 -12.09 3.66
N ALA A 24 2.04 -12.17 2.38
CA ALA A 24 2.00 -13.44 1.66
C ALA A 24 3.40 -14.04 1.45
N VAL A 25 4.40 -13.21 1.15
CA VAL A 25 5.81 -13.63 1.02
C VAL A 25 6.35 -14.15 2.34
N ASP A 26 6.07 -13.43 3.44
CA ASP A 26 6.45 -13.87 4.79
C ASP A 26 5.78 -15.21 5.15
N TRP A 27 4.47 -15.35 4.89
CA TRP A 27 3.74 -16.59 5.14
C TRP A 27 4.21 -17.78 4.30
N ALA A 28 4.66 -17.52 3.06
CA ALA A 28 5.26 -18.53 2.19
C ALA A 28 6.66 -18.98 2.65
N GLY A 29 7.20 -18.39 3.73
CA GLY A 29 8.55 -18.68 4.23
C GLY A 29 9.65 -18.24 3.27
N ALA A 30 9.36 -17.29 2.38
CA ALA A 30 10.33 -16.79 1.42
C ALA A 30 11.27 -15.80 2.11
N GLY A 31 12.39 -16.32 2.60
CA GLY A 31 13.41 -15.60 3.34
C GLY A 31 13.46 -16.07 4.78
N GLU A 32 14.51 -16.81 5.14
CA GLU A 32 14.76 -17.38 6.49
C GLU A 32 15.17 -16.31 7.50
N TRP A 33 14.34 -15.27 7.62
CA TRP A 33 14.43 -14.28 8.68
C TRP A 33 13.54 -14.75 9.83
N SER A 34 13.96 -14.54 11.07
CA SER A 34 13.13 -14.80 12.24
C SER A 34 12.02 -13.73 12.33
N GLY A 35 11.06 -13.75 11.40
CA GLY A 35 10.01 -12.75 11.20
C GLY A 35 10.30 -11.78 10.04
N PHE A 36 9.63 -10.63 10.04
CA PHE A 36 9.72 -9.69 8.92
C PHE A 36 11.14 -9.17 8.69
N GLY A 37 11.69 -9.41 7.50
CA GLY A 37 12.98 -8.89 7.06
C GLY A 37 12.95 -7.35 6.86
N PRO A 38 14.12 -6.67 6.84
CA PRO A 38 14.18 -5.22 6.68
C PRO A 38 13.44 -4.70 5.45
N LEU A 39 13.51 -5.42 4.32
CA LEU A 39 12.81 -5.08 3.09
C LEU A 39 11.28 -5.21 3.26
N GLN A 40 10.81 -6.21 4.00
CA GLN A 40 9.39 -6.39 4.27
C GLN A 40 8.86 -5.27 5.18
N TRP A 41 9.63 -4.82 6.17
CA TRP A 41 9.29 -3.64 6.96
C TRP A 41 9.15 -2.38 6.12
N MET A 42 10.05 -2.18 5.15
CA MET A 42 9.95 -1.06 4.21
C MET A 42 8.70 -1.19 3.32
N GLY A 43 8.41 -2.40 2.82
CA GLY A 43 7.22 -2.70 2.02
C GLY A 43 5.92 -2.44 2.79
N LEU A 44 5.84 -2.90 4.04
CA LEU A 44 4.73 -2.65 4.96
C LEU A 44 4.57 -1.16 5.24
N GLY A 45 5.65 -0.47 5.59
CA GLY A 45 5.62 0.97 5.86
C GLY A 45 5.17 1.78 4.65
N ALA A 46 5.75 1.52 3.48
CA ALA A 46 5.38 2.18 2.23
C ALA A 46 3.91 1.88 1.84
N GLY A 47 3.48 0.63 2.01
CA GLY A 47 2.09 0.22 1.75
C GLY A 47 1.10 0.93 2.67
N LEU A 48 1.38 1.02 3.98
CA LEU A 48 0.54 1.75 4.94
C LEU A 48 0.45 3.25 4.65
N VAL A 49 1.58 3.87 4.26
CA VAL A 49 1.58 5.28 3.84
C VAL A 49 0.75 5.48 2.57
N ALA A 50 0.91 4.60 1.57
CA ALA A 50 0.12 4.65 0.34
C ALA A 50 -1.39 4.48 0.61
N LEU A 51 -1.77 3.58 1.52
CA LEU A 51 -3.16 3.41 1.96
C LEU A 51 -3.70 4.68 2.63
N THR A 52 -2.92 5.27 3.53
CA THR A 52 -3.33 6.47 4.26
C THR A 52 -3.56 7.63 3.30
N ILE A 53 -2.61 7.87 2.39
CA ILE A 53 -2.73 8.91 1.35
C ILE A 53 -3.90 8.60 0.40
N GLY A 54 -4.02 7.34 -0.02
CA GLY A 54 -5.09 6.88 -0.90
C GLY A 54 -6.48 7.17 -0.32
N LEU A 55 -6.71 6.79 0.93
CA LEU A 55 -7.96 7.03 1.65
C LEU A 55 -8.26 8.53 1.81
N LEU A 56 -7.25 9.34 2.14
CA LEU A 56 -7.40 10.80 2.23
C LEU A 56 -7.82 11.42 0.88
N LEU A 57 -7.15 11.02 -0.21
CA LEU A 57 -7.47 11.49 -1.55
C LEU A 57 -8.85 11.04 -2.02
N THR A 58 -9.26 9.81 -1.69
CA THR A 58 -10.62 9.31 -1.97
C THR A 58 -11.68 10.14 -1.26
N ARG A 59 -11.41 10.61 -0.02
CA ARG A 59 -12.31 11.49 0.74
C ARG A 59 -12.36 12.92 0.18
N LEU A 60 -11.28 13.43 -0.42
CA LEU A 60 -11.22 14.77 -1.03
C LEU A 60 -12.07 14.92 -2.32
N GLY A 61 -12.58 13.82 -2.86
CA GLY A 61 -13.61 13.82 -3.90
C GLY A 61 -13.11 14.10 -5.32
N ASN A 62 -13.99 14.65 -6.16
CA ASN A 62 -13.80 14.66 -7.62
C ASN A 62 -13.08 15.91 -8.16
N ARG A 63 -12.32 16.61 -7.32
CA ARG A 63 -11.44 17.68 -7.81
C ARG A 63 -10.33 17.07 -8.67
N PRO A 64 -9.84 17.77 -9.71
CA PRO A 64 -8.69 17.31 -10.48
C PRO A 64 -7.50 17.11 -9.53
N ALA A 65 -6.74 16.03 -9.77
CA ALA A 65 -5.55 15.67 -9.00
C ALA A 65 -4.46 16.73 -9.15
#